data_AF-A0A0K9NQ25-F1
#
_entry.id   AF-A0A0K9NQ25-F1
#
_cell.length_a   1.000
_cell.length_b   1.000
_cell.length_c   1.000
_cell.angle_alpha   90.00
_cell.angle_beta   90.00
_cell.angle_gamma   90.00
#
_symmetry.space_group_name_H-M   'P 1'
#
loop_
_entity.id
_entity.type
_entity.pdbx_description
1 polymer ?
#
loop_
_entity_poly.entity_id
_entity_poly.type
_entity_poly.pdbx_seq_one_letter_code
_entity_poly.pdbx_strand_id
1 'polypeptide(L)'
;MDVAMNIDPKFKMINGDKGRIEKWVLRRDFDDEEHPYLPKHILYRQKEQFRNKVGYSLIDGLKAHASTLVTDKILQNAWFIYPHNTPTSKEAYHYRVIFERLFPQNSARLTVPQEQSIAWSTTKVVEWDAEWSNNLDPSRRTALGEPKLIADDATVNGKPSQAKIKKSRIDNAIHSTTVIVGT
;
A
#
# COMPACT_ATOMS: atom_id res chain seq x y z
N MET A 1 22.80 -12.07 6.20
CA MET A 1 21.38 -11.85 6.59
C MET A 1 21.22 -11.93 8.10
N ASP A 2 21.90 -12.86 8.75
CA ASP A 2 21.80 -13.16 10.19
C ASP A 2 21.97 -11.93 11.09
N VAL A 3 22.98 -11.08 10.82
CA VAL A 3 23.18 -9.83 11.58
C VAL A 3 21.95 -8.93 11.52
N ALA A 4 21.42 -8.67 10.31
CA ALA A 4 20.25 -7.83 10.15
C ALA A 4 19.00 -8.44 10.82
N MET A 5 18.87 -9.77 10.84
CA MET A 5 17.73 -10.45 11.46
C MET A 5 17.81 -10.47 12.99
N ASN A 6 19.02 -10.54 13.56
CA ASN A 6 19.25 -10.58 15.01
C ASN A 6 19.18 -9.22 15.72
N ILE A 7 19.12 -8.10 14.98
CA ILE A 7 18.86 -6.78 15.58
C ILE A 7 17.48 -6.77 16.24
N ASP A 8 17.41 -6.26 17.48
CA ASP A 8 16.16 -6.11 18.24
C ASP A 8 15.08 -5.42 17.37
N PRO A 9 13.92 -6.07 17.16
CA PRO A 9 12.82 -5.53 16.37
C PRO A 9 12.39 -4.12 16.76
N LYS A 10 12.55 -3.71 18.02
CA LYS A 10 12.22 -2.34 18.50
C LYS A 10 12.97 -1.25 17.73
N PHE A 11 14.16 -1.55 17.20
CA PHE A 11 14.91 -0.59 16.39
C PHE A 11 14.46 -0.57 14.92
N LYS A 12 13.76 -1.62 14.44
CA LYS A 12 13.21 -1.70 13.09
C LYS A 12 11.85 -1.00 12.96
N MET A 13 11.17 -0.79 14.08
CA MET A 13 9.88 -0.10 14.15
C MET A 13 10.03 1.41 13.93
N ILE A 14 9.07 1.99 13.21
CA ILE A 14 8.93 3.44 13.03
C ILE A 14 8.51 4.06 14.38
N ASN A 15 9.10 5.20 14.74
CA ASN A 15 8.74 5.94 15.95
C ASN A 15 8.87 7.44 15.69
N GLY A 16 7.73 8.10 15.42
CA GLY A 16 7.67 9.52 15.09
C GLY A 16 8.18 10.43 16.22
N ASP A 17 7.84 10.11 17.47
CA ASP A 17 8.27 10.89 18.65
C ASP A 17 9.80 10.96 18.79
N LYS A 18 10.50 9.94 18.28
CA LYS A 18 11.97 9.86 18.28
C LYS A 18 12.59 10.21 16.93
N GLY A 19 11.82 10.71 15.97
CA GLY A 19 12.28 11.01 14.60
C GLY A 19 12.73 9.78 13.80
N ARG A 20 12.28 8.58 14.16
CA ARG A 20 12.66 7.34 13.48
C ARG A 20 11.72 7.04 12.32
N ILE A 21 12.23 7.19 11.11
CA ILE A 21 11.54 6.84 9.85
C ILE A 21 11.79 5.37 9.45
N GLU A 22 11.18 4.89 8.37
CA GLU A 22 11.39 3.53 7.90
C GLU A 22 12.87 3.24 7.63
N LYS A 23 13.33 2.05 8.03
CA LYS A 23 14.73 1.64 7.94
C LYS A 23 15.71 2.58 8.66
N TRP A 24 15.27 3.24 9.74
CA TRP A 24 16.09 4.20 10.48
C TRP A 24 17.49 3.68 10.87
N VAL A 25 17.58 2.44 11.39
CA VAL A 25 18.89 1.84 11.77
C VAL A 25 19.85 1.83 10.60
N LEU A 26 19.40 1.38 9.43
CA LEU A 26 20.20 1.37 8.21
C LEU A 26 20.58 2.79 7.78
N ARG A 27 19.70 3.78 7.93
CA ARG A 27 20.02 5.16 7.56
C ARG A 27 21.05 5.76 8.52
N ARG A 28 20.93 5.47 9.82
CA ARG A 28 21.84 5.98 10.84
C ARG A 28 23.24 5.38 10.74
N ASP A 29 23.35 4.10 10.38
CA ASP A 29 24.66 3.44 10.21
C ASP A 29 25.49 4.05 9.06
N PHE A 30 24.86 4.75 8.11
CA PHE A 30 25.51 5.42 6.98
C PHE A 30 25.51 6.96 7.09
N ASP A 31 25.10 7.50 8.24
CA ASP A 31 25.06 8.94 8.54
C ASP A 31 26.40 9.39 9.14
N ASP A 32 27.43 9.46 8.28
CA ASP A 32 28.78 9.92 8.63
C ASP A 32 28.88 11.45 8.43
N GLU A 33 29.31 12.18 9.46
CA GLU A 33 29.44 13.64 9.43
C GLU A 33 30.73 14.11 8.75
N GLU A 34 31.80 13.32 8.83
CA GLU A 34 33.10 13.65 8.27
C GLU A 34 33.23 13.19 6.81
N HIS A 35 32.71 12.00 6.52
CA HIS A 35 32.79 11.36 5.20
C HIS A 35 31.42 10.86 4.73
N PRO A 36 30.48 11.76 4.38
CA PRO A 36 29.11 11.38 4.07
C PRO A 36 29.02 10.48 2.83
N TYR A 37 28.45 9.28 3.00
CA TYR A 37 28.20 8.34 1.89
C TYR A 37 27.13 8.84 0.91
N LEU A 38 26.11 9.54 1.42
CA LEU A 38 24.99 10.08 0.65
C LEU A 38 24.60 11.47 1.19
N PRO A 39 24.11 12.37 0.33
CA PRO A 39 23.54 13.64 0.79
C PRO A 39 22.38 13.42 1.78
N LYS A 40 22.29 14.24 2.84
CA LYS A 40 21.29 14.08 3.91
C LYS A 40 19.84 13.99 3.39
N HIS A 41 19.50 14.78 2.37
CA HIS A 41 18.17 14.76 1.76
C HIS A 41 17.83 13.43 1.03
N ILE A 42 18.85 12.67 0.58
CA ILE A 42 18.67 11.33 0.02
C ILE A 42 18.64 10.29 1.13
N LEU A 43 19.58 10.39 2.08
CA LEU A 43 19.71 9.45 3.19
C LEU A 43 18.47 9.39 4.07
N TYR A 44 17.77 10.52 4.24
CA TYR A 44 16.52 10.61 5.01
C TYR A 44 15.28 10.80 4.13
N ARG A 45 15.38 10.54 2.82
CA ARG A 45 14.23 10.61 1.92
C ARG A 45 13.16 9.59 2.32
N GLN A 46 11.92 10.06 2.47
CA GLN A 46 10.77 9.21 2.71
C GLN A 46 10.59 8.21 1.57
N LYS A 47 10.30 6.95 1.92
CA LYS A 47 9.98 5.92 0.94
C LYS A 47 8.63 6.25 0.27
N GLU A 48 8.68 6.81 -0.93
CA GLU A 48 7.49 6.83 -1.79
C GLU A 48 7.20 5.41 -2.30
N GLN A 49 5.92 5.10 -2.44
CA GLN A 49 5.47 3.82 -2.99
C GLN A 49 6.07 3.62 -4.39
N PHE A 50 6.58 2.42 -4.67
CA PHE A 50 7.35 2.11 -5.89
C PHE A 50 6.65 2.52 -7.20
N ARG A 51 5.31 2.51 -7.19
CA ARG A 51 4.47 2.90 -8.32
C ARG A 51 4.58 4.38 -8.69
N ASN A 52 4.87 5.25 -7.73
CA ASN A 52 4.94 6.69 -7.96
C ASN A 52 6.29 7.11 -8.58
N LYS A 53 7.32 6.26 -8.46
CA LYS A 53 8.69 6.56 -8.93
C LYS A 53 8.95 6.15 -10.38
N VAL A 54 8.23 5.15 -10.90
CA VAL A 54 8.42 4.62 -12.27
C VAL A 54 7.65 5.45 -13.31
N GLY A 55 6.70 6.29 -12.86
CA GLY A 55 5.88 7.15 -13.71
C GLY A 55 4.52 6.52 -14.04
N TYR A 56 3.47 7.34 -14.00
CA TYR A 56 2.10 6.87 -14.21
C TYR A 56 1.89 6.32 -15.63
N SER A 57 2.58 6.90 -16.61
CA SER A 57 2.47 6.58 -18.04
C SER A 57 2.85 5.14 -18.40
N LEU A 58 3.77 4.50 -17.66
CA LEU A 58 4.19 3.14 -18.00
C LEU A 58 3.06 2.13 -17.80
N ILE A 59 2.39 2.17 -16.65
CA ILE A 59 1.28 1.24 -16.35
C ILE A 59 0.09 1.54 -17.25
N ASP A 60 -0.18 2.82 -17.53
CA ASP A 60 -1.25 3.19 -18.46
C ASP A 60 -0.94 2.71 -19.88
N GLY A 61 0.32 2.83 -20.31
CA GLY A 61 0.80 2.30 -21.58
C GLY A 61 0.65 0.77 -21.67
N LEU A 62 0.99 0.03 -20.61
CA LEU A 62 0.81 -1.42 -20.55
C LEU A 62 -0.66 -1.83 -20.64
N LYS A 63 -1.54 -1.14 -19.89
CA LYS A 63 -2.99 -1.39 -19.95
C LYS A 63 -3.57 -1.06 -21.32
N ALA A 64 -3.15 0.05 -21.92
CA ALA A 64 -3.57 0.46 -23.25
C ALA A 64 -3.13 -0.57 -24.31
N HIS A 65 -1.86 -0.99 -24.28
CA HIS A 65 -1.32 -2.00 -25.17
C HIS A 65 -2.01 -3.36 -25.00
N ALA A 66 -2.26 -3.80 -23.77
CA ALA A 66 -3.04 -5.03 -23.54
C ALA A 66 -4.47 -4.91 -24.08
N SER A 67 -5.05 -3.70 -24.02
CA SER A 67 -6.41 -3.45 -24.51
C SER A 67 -6.53 -3.46 -26.04
N THR A 68 -5.44 -3.21 -26.77
CA THR A 68 -5.44 -3.37 -28.24
C THR A 68 -5.36 -4.83 -28.66
N LEU A 69 -4.80 -5.70 -27.82
CA LEU A 69 -4.58 -7.11 -28.13
C LEU A 69 -5.70 -8.03 -27.61
N VAL A 70 -6.33 -7.68 -26.49
CA VAL A 70 -7.34 -8.50 -25.82
C VAL A 70 -8.68 -7.77 -25.84
N THR A 71 -9.65 -8.32 -26.57
CA THR A 71 -11.02 -7.81 -26.60
C THR A 71 -11.83 -8.30 -25.40
N ASP A 72 -12.90 -7.60 -25.05
CA ASP A 72 -13.77 -7.99 -23.94
C ASP A 72 -14.40 -9.37 -24.14
N LYS A 73 -14.68 -9.75 -25.39
CA LYS A 73 -15.19 -11.08 -25.74
C LYS A 73 -14.17 -12.19 -25.45
N ILE A 74 -12.88 -11.94 -25.73
CA ILE A 74 -11.80 -12.89 -25.42
C ILE A 74 -11.67 -13.04 -23.90
N LEU A 75 -11.76 -11.92 -23.16
CA LEU A 75 -11.67 -11.94 -21.70
C LEU A 75 -12.87 -12.66 -21.06
N GLN A 76 -14.10 -12.46 -21.55
CA GLN A 76 -15.28 -13.19 -21.09
C GLN A 76 -15.15 -14.71 -21.28
N ASN A 77 -14.49 -15.13 -22.36
CA ASN A 77 -14.25 -16.54 -22.64
C ASN A 77 -12.98 -17.09 -21.97
N ALA A 78 -12.26 -16.29 -21.17
CA ALA A 78 -10.99 -16.69 -20.58
C ALA A 78 -11.10 -17.93 -19.70
N TRP A 79 -12.22 -18.12 -19.00
CA TRP A 79 -12.46 -19.30 -18.15
C TRP A 79 -12.40 -20.62 -18.93
N PHE A 80 -12.90 -20.64 -20.16
CA PHE A 80 -12.89 -21.85 -20.99
C PHE A 80 -11.50 -22.21 -21.50
N ILE A 81 -10.64 -21.21 -21.70
CA ILE A 81 -9.27 -21.39 -22.23
C ILE A 81 -8.28 -21.63 -21.09
N TYR A 82 -8.43 -20.88 -20.00
CA TYR A 82 -7.56 -20.88 -18.83
C TYR A 82 -8.38 -21.15 -17.56
N PRO A 83 -8.80 -22.40 -17.33
CA PRO A 83 -9.60 -22.75 -16.15
C PRO A 83 -8.81 -22.62 -14.84
N HIS A 84 -7.49 -22.81 -14.89
CA HIS A 84 -6.59 -22.59 -13.76
C HIS A 84 -6.01 -21.17 -13.80
N ASN A 85 -6.10 -20.43 -12.69
CA ASN A 85 -5.68 -19.02 -12.58
C ASN A 85 -6.22 -18.16 -13.72
N THR A 86 -7.55 -18.15 -13.88
CA THR A 86 -8.21 -17.42 -14.96
C THR A 86 -7.89 -15.93 -14.88
N PRO A 87 -7.35 -15.33 -15.94
CA PRO A 87 -7.05 -13.90 -15.95
C PRO A 87 -8.33 -13.07 -15.85
N THR A 88 -8.36 -12.12 -14.91
CA THR A 88 -9.51 -11.24 -14.66
C THR A 88 -9.40 -9.88 -15.36
N SER A 89 -8.23 -9.56 -15.92
CA SER A 89 -7.98 -8.33 -16.67
C SER A 89 -7.34 -8.62 -18.04
N LYS A 90 -7.50 -7.68 -18.98
CA LYS A 90 -6.88 -7.76 -20.32
C LYS A 90 -5.36 -7.87 -20.26
N GLU A 91 -4.75 -7.15 -19.32
CA GLU A 91 -3.31 -7.20 -19.05
C GLU A 91 -2.87 -8.58 -18.56
N ALA A 92 -3.57 -9.14 -17.55
CA ALA A 92 -3.29 -10.48 -17.06
C ALA A 92 -3.49 -11.55 -18.14
N TYR A 93 -4.50 -11.39 -19.00
CA TYR A 93 -4.73 -12.28 -20.12
C TYR A 93 -3.56 -12.24 -21.11
N HIS A 94 -3.09 -11.03 -21.45
CA HIS A 94 -1.96 -10.86 -22.35
C HIS A 94 -0.68 -11.53 -21.80
N TYR A 95 -0.38 -11.34 -20.51
CA TYR A 95 0.73 -12.04 -19.87
C TYR A 95 0.55 -13.55 -19.84
N ARG A 96 -0.68 -14.02 -19.62
CA ARG A 96 -0.99 -15.46 -19.64
C ARG A 96 -0.72 -16.08 -21.01
N VAL A 97 -1.07 -15.40 -22.09
CA VAL A 97 -0.78 -15.84 -23.47
C VAL A 97 0.74 -15.97 -23.69
N ILE A 98 1.52 -14.98 -23.25
CA ILE A 98 2.99 -15.02 -23.37
C ILE A 98 3.56 -16.16 -22.53
N PHE A 99 3.08 -16.31 -21.29
CA PHE A 99 3.53 -17.36 -20.38
C PHE A 99 3.29 -18.76 -20.97
N GLU A 100 2.08 -19.04 -21.46
CA GLU A 100 1.74 -20.35 -22.05
C GLU A 100 2.52 -20.64 -23.33
N ARG A 101 2.85 -19.60 -24.12
CA ARG A 101 3.71 -19.74 -25.30
C ARG A 101 5.14 -20.16 -24.93
N LEU A 102 5.67 -19.65 -23.82
CA LEU A 102 7.03 -19.95 -23.34
C LEU A 102 7.08 -21.24 -22.51
N PHE A 103 6.03 -21.50 -21.73
CA PHE A 103 5.94 -22.59 -20.75
C PHE A 103 4.61 -23.35 -20.90
N PRO A 104 4.48 -24.21 -21.92
CA PRO A 104 3.22 -24.93 -22.19
C PRO A 104 2.92 -26.06 -21.18
N GLN A 105 3.86 -26.36 -20.28
CA GLN A 105 3.79 -27.47 -19.33
C GLN A 105 2.84 -27.14 -18.16
N ASN A 106 2.04 -28.12 -17.74
CA ASN A 106 1.18 -27.98 -16.57
C ASN A 106 1.95 -27.70 -15.28
N SER A 107 3.15 -28.26 -15.12
CA SER A 107 3.99 -28.04 -13.94
C SER A 107 4.34 -26.56 -13.75
N ALA A 108 4.65 -25.84 -14.83
CA ALA A 108 4.95 -24.41 -14.78
C ALA A 108 3.74 -23.59 -14.33
N ARG A 109 2.52 -23.96 -14.77
CA ARG A 109 1.28 -23.28 -14.35
C ARG A 109 1.06 -23.35 -12.85
N LEU A 110 1.42 -24.48 -12.22
CA LEU A 110 1.26 -24.71 -10.78
C LEU A 110 2.29 -23.95 -9.92
N THR A 111 3.40 -23.49 -10.52
CA THR A 111 4.39 -22.68 -9.78
C THR A 111 3.99 -21.22 -9.61
N VAL A 112 2.97 -20.75 -10.34
CA VAL A 112 2.50 -19.36 -10.25
C VAL A 112 1.41 -19.26 -9.16
N PRO A 113 1.67 -18.58 -8.04
CA PRO A 113 0.70 -18.46 -6.96
C PRO A 113 -0.53 -17.63 -7.38
N GLN A 114 -1.71 -18.01 -6.89
CA GLN A 114 -3.00 -17.36 -7.20
C GLN A 114 -3.39 -16.29 -6.16
N GLU A 115 -2.53 -15.98 -5.21
CA GLU A 115 -2.87 -15.13 -4.08
C GLU A 115 -3.31 -13.73 -4.52
N GLN A 116 -4.51 -13.34 -4.10
CA GLN A 116 -4.97 -11.96 -4.25
C GLN A 116 -4.05 -11.07 -3.42
N SER A 117 -3.21 -10.31 -4.10
CA SER A 117 -2.19 -9.46 -3.48
C SER A 117 -2.54 -7.99 -3.73
N ILE A 118 -2.41 -7.16 -2.70
CA ILE A 118 -2.48 -5.70 -2.84
C ILE A 118 -1.06 -5.16 -2.71
N ALA A 119 -0.55 -4.44 -3.71
CA ALA A 119 0.74 -3.73 -3.64
C ALA A 119 1.90 -4.54 -3.01
N TRP A 120 2.15 -5.76 -3.52
CA TRP A 120 3.23 -6.64 -3.05
C TRP A 120 3.03 -7.23 -1.65
N SER A 121 1.79 -7.30 -1.17
CA SER A 121 1.45 -7.95 0.11
C SER A 121 0.81 -9.33 -0.08
N THR A 122 0.89 -10.16 0.97
CA THR A 122 0.21 -11.46 1.06
C THR A 122 -1.30 -11.28 1.20
N THR A 123 -2.10 -12.25 0.78
CA THR A 123 -3.58 -12.22 0.91
C THR A 123 -4.06 -11.95 2.35
N LYS A 124 -3.28 -12.30 3.38
CA LYS A 124 -3.59 -11.97 4.78
C LYS A 124 -3.79 -10.48 5.05
N VAL A 125 -3.16 -9.62 4.25
CA VAL A 125 -3.30 -8.16 4.40
C VAL A 125 -4.72 -7.71 4.06
N VAL A 126 -5.42 -8.43 3.17
CA VAL A 126 -6.82 -8.16 2.81
C VAL A 126 -7.77 -8.36 4.02
N GLU A 127 -7.39 -9.20 4.99
CA GLU A 127 -8.18 -9.48 6.19
C GLU A 127 -8.06 -8.39 7.28
N TRP A 128 -7.08 -7.48 7.15
CA TRP A 128 -6.78 -6.49 8.20
C TRP A 128 -7.64 -5.23 8.12
N ASP A 129 -8.22 -4.94 6.96
CA ASP A 129 -9.03 -3.74 6.74
C ASP A 129 -10.11 -4.00 5.69
N ALA A 130 -11.38 -3.77 6.06
CA ALA A 130 -12.53 -3.94 5.18
C ALA A 130 -12.54 -2.95 4.01
N GLU A 131 -11.81 -1.84 4.10
CA GLU A 131 -11.62 -0.93 2.96
C GLU A 131 -10.68 -1.55 1.90
N TRP A 132 -9.76 -2.42 2.30
CA TRP A 132 -8.80 -3.07 1.40
C TRP A 132 -9.42 -4.25 0.64
N SER A 133 -10.38 -4.95 1.23
CA SER A 133 -11.12 -6.02 0.54
C SER A 133 -11.92 -5.53 -0.66
N ASN A 134 -12.36 -4.26 -0.64
CA ASN A 134 -13.13 -3.66 -1.73
C ASN A 134 -12.26 -3.07 -2.85
N ASN A 135 -10.93 -3.14 -2.74
CA ASN A 135 -10.00 -2.48 -3.65
C ASN A 135 -8.82 -3.38 -4.06
N LEU A 136 -9.16 -4.48 -4.73
CA LEU A 136 -8.22 -5.54 -5.12
C LEU A 136 -7.38 -5.20 -6.36
N ASP A 137 -7.19 -3.91 -6.70
CA ASP A 137 -6.23 -3.54 -7.73
C ASP A 137 -4.81 -3.82 -7.20
N PRO A 138 -4.04 -4.76 -7.79
CA PRO A 138 -2.69 -5.07 -7.34
C PRO A 138 -1.79 -3.84 -7.38
N SER A 139 -2.12 -2.86 -8.22
CA SER A 139 -1.38 -1.62 -8.33
C SER A 139 -1.68 -0.65 -7.19
N ARG A 140 -2.85 -0.72 -6.50
CA ARG A 140 -3.36 0.23 -5.48
C ARG A 140 -3.77 1.60 -6.03
N ARG A 141 -4.17 1.74 -7.31
CA ARG A 141 -4.49 3.07 -7.92
C ARG A 141 -5.81 3.62 -7.44
N THR A 142 -6.73 2.72 -7.10
CA THR A 142 -8.12 3.08 -6.79
C THR A 142 -8.33 3.36 -5.30
N ALA A 143 -7.31 3.24 -4.45
CA ALA A 143 -7.43 3.52 -3.01
C ALA A 143 -7.42 5.04 -2.78
N LEU A 144 -8.62 5.62 -2.70
CA LEU A 144 -8.84 6.99 -2.23
C LEU A 144 -8.49 7.04 -0.73
N GLY A 145 -7.24 7.36 -0.42
CA GLY A 145 -6.78 7.44 0.97
C GLY A 145 -5.27 7.26 1.04
N GLU A 146 -4.53 8.33 0.74
CA GLU A 146 -3.17 8.43 1.27
C GLU A 146 -3.28 8.41 2.81
N PRO A 147 -2.50 7.57 3.51
CA PRO A 147 -2.31 7.78 4.94
C PRO A 147 -1.80 9.21 5.09
N LYS A 148 -2.50 10.04 5.87
CA LYS A 148 -2.11 11.43 6.16
C LYS A 148 -0.61 11.47 6.36
N LEU A 149 0.07 12.13 5.42
CA LEU A 149 1.44 12.58 5.58
C LEU A 149 1.51 13.24 6.96
N ILE A 150 2.44 12.78 7.81
CA ILE A 150 2.80 13.55 9.00
C ILE A 150 3.27 14.89 8.44
N ALA A 151 2.48 15.94 8.70
CA ALA A 151 2.72 17.26 8.18
C ALA A 151 4.10 17.74 8.64
N ASP A 152 4.88 18.23 7.69
CA ASP A 152 6.08 19.01 7.97
C ASP A 152 5.66 20.35 8.59
N ASP A 153 5.51 20.40 9.92
CA ASP A 153 5.45 21.67 10.64
C ASP A 153 6.87 22.26 10.74
N ALA A 154 7.34 22.81 9.63
CA ALA A 154 8.41 23.80 9.60
C ALA A 154 7.77 25.19 9.39
N THR A 155 7.68 25.93 10.48
CA THR A 155 7.18 27.31 10.57
C THR A 155 7.96 28.29 9.69
N VAL A 156 7.27 28.96 8.74
CA VAL A 156 7.67 30.28 8.23
C VAL A 156 6.42 31.16 8.00
N ASN A 157 6.23 32.11 8.92
CA ASN A 157 5.60 33.43 8.78
C ASN A 157 4.26 33.59 8.02
N GLY A 158 3.17 33.75 8.77
CA GLY A 158 1.92 34.38 8.29
C GLY A 158 0.78 34.27 9.32
N LYS A 159 0.22 35.41 9.73
CA LYS A 159 -0.80 35.57 10.79
C LYS A 159 -2.00 34.59 10.66
N PRO A 160 -2.57 34.05 11.75
CA PRO A 160 -3.72 33.15 11.67
C PRO A 160 -5.01 33.93 11.40
N SER A 161 -5.68 33.62 10.29
CA SER A 161 -7.07 34.03 10.07
C SER A 161 -7.99 33.06 10.83
N GLN A 162 -9.00 33.60 11.50
CA GLN A 162 -9.97 32.81 12.27
C GLN A 162 -10.88 32.00 11.35
N ALA A 163 -10.86 30.67 11.49
CA ALA A 163 -11.88 29.79 10.92
C ALA A 163 -12.51 28.93 12.02
N LYS A 164 -13.83 29.13 12.18
CA LYS A 164 -14.72 28.56 13.20
C LYS A 164 -14.78 27.02 13.13
N ILE A 165 -14.50 26.36 14.24
CA ILE A 165 -14.86 24.95 14.46
C ILE A 165 -16.34 24.89 14.85
N LYS A 166 -17.19 24.31 13.99
CA LYS A 166 -18.56 23.91 14.36
C LYS A 166 -18.48 22.69 15.27
N LYS A 167 -18.87 22.85 16.53
CA LYS A 167 -18.98 21.78 17.53
C LYS A 167 -20.35 21.10 17.38
N SER A 168 -20.41 19.86 16.89
CA SER A 168 -21.65 19.07 16.88
C SER A 168 -21.78 18.26 18.18
N ARG A 169 -22.49 18.86 19.14
CA ARG A 169 -23.54 18.30 20.00
C ARG A 169 -23.60 16.77 20.15
N ILE A 170 -23.08 16.25 21.28
CA ILE A 170 -23.73 15.21 22.08
C ILE A 170 -23.41 15.53 23.55
N ASP A 171 -24.29 16.29 24.21
CA ASP A 171 -24.32 16.44 25.66
C ASP A 171 -25.54 15.68 26.20
N ASN A 172 -25.26 14.83 27.18
CA ASN A 172 -26.04 14.56 28.40
C ASN A 172 -27.53 14.25 28.29
N ALA A 173 -27.86 12.97 28.55
CA ALA A 173 -29.08 12.60 29.25
C ALA A 173 -28.72 12.25 30.71
N ILE A 174 -28.90 13.23 31.61
CA ILE A 174 -29.16 12.99 33.03
C ILE A 174 -30.65 13.24 33.19
N HIS A 175 -31.43 12.24 33.60
CA HIS A 175 -32.66 12.34 34.41
C HIS A 175 -32.81 10.98 35.10
N SER A 176 -32.44 10.89 36.38
CA SER A 176 -33.37 10.94 37.52
C SER A 176 -34.22 9.68 37.65
N THR A 177 -33.85 8.78 38.57
CA THR A 177 -34.79 7.93 39.31
C THR A 177 -34.20 7.65 40.68
N THR A 178 -34.88 8.22 41.68
CA THR A 178 -34.68 8.10 43.12
C THR A 178 -35.20 6.74 43.62
N VAL A 179 -34.37 6.05 44.41
CA VAL A 179 -34.64 5.25 45.63
C VAL A 179 -35.80 4.24 45.63
N ILE A 180 -35.45 2.96 45.86
CA ILE A 180 -36.17 2.10 46.83
C ILE A 180 -35.14 1.44 47.74
N VAL A 181 -35.37 1.62 49.03
CA VAL A 181 -34.63 1.10 50.20
C VAL A 181 -34.90 -0.40 50.36
N GLY A 182 -33.87 -1.17 50.73
CA GLY A 182 -33.99 -2.54 51.20
C GLY A 182 -32.95 -2.81 52.29
N THR A 183 -33.46 -2.89 53.53
CA THR A 183 -32.86 -3.27 54.83
C THR A 183 -31.75 -2.42 55.41
#